data_AF-A0A2U9SVR6-F1
#
_entry.id   AF-A0A2U9SVR6-F1
#
_cell.length_a   1.000
_cell.length_b   1.000
_cell.length_c   1.000
_cell.angle_alpha   90.00
_cell.angle_beta   90.00
_cell.angle_gamma   90.00
#
_symmetry.space_group_name_H-M   'P 1'
#
loop_
_entity.id
_entity.type
_entity.pdbx_description
1 polymer ?
#
loop_
_entity_poly.entity_id
_entity_poly.type
_entity_poly.pdbx_seq_one_letter_code
_entity_poly.pdbx_strand_id
1 'polypeptide(L)'
;MGYIFDMRWLDPCESLVSILWKFETVNALPGTVVARLMGPDIDPDAGVMPQLGAVGLERLRRTLRIPGASLEIALLHPSQRRRYSPLFRYCRSCIGRGYHSVLHQLLTIYNCPAHSRPLETACRRCGYEAPYRVSVLLLESQYRCAFCGSSYGGDGWSPDRARPMRPKYRIAFTRRYYERHLG
;
A
#
# COMPACT_ATOMS: atom_id res chain seq x y z
N MET A 1 5.13 0.06 -25.30
CA MET A 1 4.45 -1.06 -24.62
C MET A 1 3.63 -0.50 -23.48
N GLY A 2 2.32 -0.78 -23.44
CA GLY A 2 1.44 -0.30 -22.36
C GLY A 2 1.29 -1.38 -21.29
N TYR A 3 1.42 -1.01 -20.02
CA TYR A 3 1.10 -1.89 -18.91
C TYR A 3 -0.42 -2.04 -18.73
N ILE A 4 -0.85 -3.19 -18.24
CA ILE A 4 -2.25 -3.48 -17.94
C ILE A 4 -2.49 -3.15 -16.47
N PHE A 5 -3.42 -2.24 -16.18
CA PHE A 5 -3.88 -1.97 -14.84
C PHE A 5 -5.30 -1.41 -14.89
N ASP A 6 -6.19 -1.90 -14.03
CA ASP A 6 -7.58 -1.48 -14.00
C ASP A 6 -7.93 -0.82 -12.66
N MET A 7 -8.45 0.41 -12.71
CA MET A 7 -8.86 1.15 -11.53
C MET A 7 -9.99 0.47 -10.75
N ARG A 8 -10.77 -0.42 -11.37
CA ARG A 8 -11.83 -1.21 -10.72
C ARG A 8 -11.28 -2.17 -9.68
N TRP A 9 -9.99 -2.48 -9.72
CA TRP A 9 -9.32 -3.27 -8.69
C TRP A 9 -8.93 -2.47 -7.45
N LEU A 10 -9.11 -1.15 -7.46
CA LEU A 10 -8.76 -0.30 -6.33
C LEU A 10 -9.92 -0.14 -5.35
N ASP A 11 -9.57 -0.21 -4.08
CA ASP A 11 -10.45 0.15 -2.98
C ASP A 11 -10.14 1.56 -2.44
N PRO A 12 -11.06 2.20 -1.70
CA PRO A 12 -10.83 3.53 -1.16
C PRO A 12 -9.60 3.57 -0.26
N CYS A 13 -8.86 4.67 -0.32
CA CYS A 13 -7.69 4.91 0.54
C CYS A 13 -6.61 3.82 0.44
N GLU A 14 -6.56 3.09 -0.68
CA GLU A 14 -5.53 2.08 -0.92
C GLU A 14 -4.17 2.74 -1.04
N SER A 15 -3.18 2.24 -0.29
CA SER A 15 -1.82 2.79 -0.30
C SER A 15 -1.10 2.49 -1.61
N LEU A 16 -0.08 3.30 -1.94
CA LEU A 16 0.75 3.06 -3.10
C LEU A 16 1.39 1.65 -3.08
N VAL A 17 1.86 1.15 -1.94
CA VAL A 17 2.43 -0.22 -1.83
C VAL A 17 1.45 -1.29 -2.34
N SER A 18 0.20 -1.23 -1.88
CA SER A 18 -0.86 -2.17 -2.29
C SER A 18 -1.18 -2.06 -3.79
N ILE A 19 -1.23 -0.83 -4.32
CA ILE A 19 -1.43 -0.58 -5.76
C ILE A 19 -0.28 -1.18 -6.57
N LEU A 20 0.97 -0.97 -6.14
CA LEU A 20 2.16 -1.48 -6.81
C LEU A 20 2.22 -3.00 -6.78
N TRP A 21 1.85 -3.66 -5.68
CA TRP A 21 1.76 -5.13 -5.65
C TRP A 21 0.75 -5.67 -6.67
N LYS A 22 -0.42 -5.04 -6.80
CA LYS A 22 -1.41 -5.42 -7.83
C LYS A 22 -0.85 -5.20 -9.24
N PHE A 23 -0.21 -4.06 -9.46
CA PHE A 23 0.42 -3.70 -10.74
C PHE A 23 1.54 -4.68 -11.14
N GLU A 24 2.40 -5.04 -10.20
CA GLU A 24 3.45 -6.03 -10.34
C GLU A 24 2.87 -7.40 -10.69
N THR A 25 1.84 -7.82 -9.96
CA THR A 25 1.15 -9.11 -10.17
C THR A 25 0.59 -9.24 -11.59
N VAL A 26 -0.16 -8.24 -12.08
CA VAL A 26 -0.84 -8.35 -13.38
C VAL A 26 0.08 -8.16 -14.58
N ASN A 27 1.24 -7.52 -14.39
CA ASN A 27 2.22 -7.32 -15.45
C ASN A 27 3.42 -8.27 -15.34
N ALA A 28 3.43 -9.18 -14.35
CA ALA A 28 4.54 -10.08 -14.05
C ALA A 28 5.90 -9.35 -14.01
N LEU A 29 5.94 -8.17 -13.38
CA LEU A 29 7.13 -7.32 -13.38
C LEU A 29 8.08 -7.69 -12.22
N PRO A 30 9.39 -7.62 -12.43
CA PRO A 30 10.35 -7.66 -11.32
C PRO A 30 10.18 -6.45 -10.39
N GLY A 31 10.40 -6.65 -9.09
CA GLY A 31 10.32 -5.57 -8.09
C GLY A 31 11.27 -4.41 -8.41
N THR A 32 12.43 -4.70 -9.00
CA THR A 32 13.40 -3.69 -9.46
C THR A 32 12.83 -2.73 -10.51
N VAL A 33 12.01 -3.22 -11.44
CA VAL A 33 11.36 -2.39 -12.46
C VAL A 33 10.31 -1.48 -11.82
N VAL A 34 9.53 -2.04 -10.89
CA VAL A 34 8.47 -1.32 -10.18
C VAL A 34 9.06 -0.26 -9.23
N ALA A 35 10.15 -0.56 -8.52
CA ALA A 35 10.84 0.40 -7.66
C ALA A 35 11.33 1.62 -8.44
N ARG A 36 11.85 1.44 -9.66
CA ARG A 36 12.29 2.55 -10.55
C ARG A 36 11.14 3.44 -11.05
N LEU A 37 9.88 3.05 -10.85
CA LEU A 37 8.75 3.95 -11.08
C LEU A 37 8.71 5.09 -10.06
N MET A 38 9.35 4.91 -8.90
CA MET A 38 9.39 5.93 -7.84
C MET A 38 10.28 7.13 -8.23
N GLY A 39 11.28 6.93 -9.08
CA GLY A 39 12.17 7.99 -9.55
C GLY A 39 13.45 7.41 -10.17
N PRO A 40 14.13 8.17 -11.06
CA PRO A 40 15.37 7.70 -11.69
C PRO A 40 16.52 7.53 -10.69
N ASP A 41 16.56 8.37 -9.65
CA ASP A 41 17.64 8.40 -8.65
C ASP A 41 17.36 7.52 -7.42
N ILE A 42 16.26 6.75 -7.43
CA ILE A 42 15.92 5.86 -6.34
C ILE A 42 16.76 4.58 -6.44
N ASP A 43 17.54 4.31 -5.39
CA ASP A 43 18.13 3.00 -5.15
C ASP A 43 17.00 1.99 -4.86
N PRO A 44 16.81 0.97 -5.73
CA PRO A 44 15.76 -0.03 -5.55
C PRO A 44 15.85 -0.82 -4.24
N ASP A 45 17.06 -1.04 -3.72
CA ASP A 45 17.27 -1.87 -2.54
C ASP A 45 17.01 -1.09 -1.25
N ALA A 46 17.54 0.14 -1.16
CA ALA A 46 17.22 1.06 -0.06
C ALA A 46 15.75 1.49 -0.07
N GLY A 47 15.18 1.66 -1.26
CA GLY A 47 13.81 2.10 -1.50
C GLY A 47 13.49 3.50 -0.97
N VAL A 48 12.23 3.89 -1.14
CA VAL A 48 11.75 5.23 -0.75
C VAL A 48 10.41 5.16 -0.03
N MET A 49 10.21 6.04 0.94
CA MET A 49 8.91 6.14 1.60
C MET A 49 7.87 6.66 0.60
N PRO A 50 6.71 6.02 0.43
CA PRO A 50 5.71 6.40 -0.58
C PRO A 50 4.97 7.67 -0.17
N GLN A 51 5.65 8.82 -0.29
CA GLN A 51 5.20 10.12 0.17
C GLN A 51 5.15 11.13 -0.98
N LEU A 52 4.19 12.05 -0.94
CA LEU A 52 4.16 13.21 -1.85
C LEU A 52 5.46 14.01 -1.75
N GLY A 53 5.99 14.39 -2.92
CA GLY A 53 7.28 15.07 -3.07
C GLY A 53 8.50 14.16 -3.01
N ALA A 54 8.37 12.93 -2.49
CA ALA A 54 9.47 11.95 -2.44
C ALA A 54 9.46 10.96 -3.61
N VAL A 55 8.35 10.86 -4.35
CA VAL A 55 8.19 9.97 -5.50
C VAL A 55 7.74 10.73 -6.75
N GLY A 56 8.11 10.23 -7.92
CA GLY A 56 7.77 10.78 -9.23
C GLY A 56 6.29 10.62 -9.56
N LEU A 57 5.45 11.53 -9.05
CA LEU A 57 3.98 11.49 -9.20
C LEU A 57 3.53 11.40 -10.68
N GLU A 58 4.10 12.24 -11.55
CA GLU A 58 3.76 12.24 -12.98
C GLU A 58 4.15 10.94 -13.69
N ARG A 59 5.28 10.32 -13.28
CA ARG A 59 5.71 9.02 -13.79
C ARG A 59 4.72 7.95 -13.37
N LEU A 60 4.33 7.92 -12.10
CA LEU A 60 3.35 6.98 -11.56
C LEU A 60 1.97 7.14 -12.22
N ARG A 61 1.49 8.38 -12.39
CA ARG A 61 0.21 8.68 -13.05
C ARG A 61 0.18 8.14 -14.47
N ARG A 62 1.24 8.37 -15.25
CA ARG A 62 1.37 7.91 -16.64
C ARG A 62 1.40 6.38 -16.73
N THR A 63 2.15 5.73 -15.83
CA THR A 63 2.36 4.28 -15.85
C THR A 63 1.15 3.50 -15.33
N LEU A 64 0.60 3.91 -14.19
CA LEU A 64 -0.52 3.22 -13.53
C LEU A 64 -1.87 3.54 -14.17
N ARG A 65 -1.96 4.64 -14.96
CA ARG A 65 -3.18 5.11 -15.63
C ARG A 65 -4.36 5.31 -14.66
N ILE A 66 -4.08 5.72 -13.42
CA ILE A 66 -5.10 6.03 -12.41
C ILE A 66 -5.28 7.55 -12.25
N PRO A 67 -6.47 8.03 -11.82
CA PRO A 67 -6.70 9.45 -11.59
C PRO A 67 -5.72 10.04 -10.57
N GLY A 68 -5.30 11.29 -10.80
CA GLY A 68 -4.35 11.99 -9.92
C GLY A 68 -4.81 12.03 -8.47
N ALA A 69 -6.09 12.34 -8.23
CA ALA A 69 -6.68 12.33 -6.89
C ALA A 69 -6.57 10.97 -6.18
N SER A 70 -6.77 9.85 -6.90
CA SER A 70 -6.62 8.50 -6.33
C SER A 70 -5.16 8.20 -5.97
N LEU A 71 -4.22 8.65 -6.81
CA LEU A 71 -2.79 8.48 -6.55
C LEU A 71 -2.31 9.34 -5.38
N GLU A 72 -2.80 10.58 -5.26
CA GLU A 72 -2.50 11.45 -4.12
C GLU A 72 -3.02 10.87 -2.80
N ILE A 73 -4.23 10.30 -2.81
CA ILE A 73 -4.79 9.58 -1.64
C ILE A 73 -3.89 8.39 -1.24
N ALA A 74 -3.28 7.72 -2.21
CA ALA A 74 -2.45 6.54 -1.98
C ALA A 74 -1.09 6.85 -1.33
N LEU A 75 -0.68 8.11 -1.32
CA LEU A 75 0.62 8.57 -0.83
C LEU A 75 0.52 9.12 0.60
N LEU A 76 1.63 9.10 1.33
CA LEU A 76 1.76 9.83 2.58
C LEU A 76 1.84 11.34 2.31
N HIS A 77 1.18 12.14 3.15
CA HIS A 77 1.12 13.60 3.00
C HIS A 77 2.00 14.26 4.06
N PRO A 78 3.14 14.86 3.69
CA PRO A 78 4.00 15.53 4.66
C PRO A 78 3.25 16.68 5.32
N SER A 79 3.01 16.57 6.62
CA SER A 79 2.41 17.64 7.41
C SER A 79 2.77 17.46 8.88
N GLN A 80 2.94 18.56 9.62
CA GLN A 80 3.22 18.49 11.06
C GLN A 80 2.09 17.80 11.85
N ARG A 81 0.85 17.85 11.33
CA ARG A 81 -0.32 17.23 11.94
C ARG A 81 -0.40 15.72 11.71
N ARG A 82 0.30 15.18 10.71
CA ARG A 82 0.24 13.75 10.35
C ARG A 82 1.58 13.10 10.60
N ARG A 83 1.63 12.30 11.67
CA ARG A 83 2.78 11.44 11.96
C ARG A 83 2.52 10.05 11.42
N TYR A 84 3.42 9.58 10.58
CA TYR A 84 3.38 8.25 9.99
C TYR A 84 4.40 7.34 10.66
N SER A 85 4.06 6.06 10.72
CA SER A 85 4.98 5.02 11.14
C SER A 85 6.07 4.82 10.09
N PRO A 86 7.34 4.66 10.48
CA PRO A 86 8.39 4.22 9.57
C PRO A 86 8.30 2.70 9.28
N LEU A 87 7.54 1.96 10.08
CA LEU A 87 7.32 0.52 9.96
C LEU A 87 6.02 0.23 9.19
N PHE A 88 6.00 -0.86 8.43
CA PHE A 88 4.83 -1.33 7.70
C PHE A 88 3.75 -1.84 8.67
N ARG A 89 2.80 -0.96 8.99
CA ARG A 89 1.62 -1.29 9.79
C ARG A 89 0.50 -1.89 8.94
N TYR A 90 -0.08 -3.00 9.36
CA TYR A 90 -1.13 -3.67 8.58
C TYR A 90 -2.27 -4.20 9.45
N CYS A 91 -3.45 -4.34 8.84
CA CYS A 91 -4.52 -5.14 9.40
C CYS A 91 -4.50 -6.52 8.75
N ARG A 92 -4.39 -7.58 9.56
CA ARG A 92 -4.39 -8.97 9.09
C ARG A 92 -5.57 -9.32 8.17
N SER A 93 -6.76 -8.79 8.46
CA SER A 93 -7.97 -9.03 7.66
C SER A 93 -8.03 -8.21 6.37
N CYS A 94 -7.31 -7.09 6.28
CA CYS A 94 -7.17 -6.31 5.05
C CYS A 94 -6.12 -6.97 4.15
N ILE A 95 -4.93 -7.22 4.68
CA ILE A 95 -3.80 -7.72 3.90
C ILE A 95 -4.05 -9.12 3.35
N GLY A 96 -4.75 -9.98 4.12
CA GLY A 96 -5.15 -11.31 3.64
C GLY A 96 -6.12 -11.30 2.47
N ARG A 97 -6.74 -10.15 2.17
CA ARG A 97 -7.59 -9.92 0.98
C ARG A 97 -6.89 -9.14 -0.12
N GLY A 98 -5.60 -8.89 0.03
CA GLY A 98 -4.85 -8.18 -0.99
C GLY A 98 -5.03 -6.66 -0.96
N TYR A 99 -5.26 -6.09 0.22
CA TYR A 99 -5.46 -4.66 0.40
C TYR A 99 -4.64 -4.12 1.58
N HIS A 100 -3.99 -2.98 1.38
CA HIS A 100 -3.40 -2.17 2.45
C HIS A 100 -3.75 -0.69 2.26
N SER A 101 -4.16 -0.02 3.34
CA SER A 101 -4.59 1.39 3.32
C SER A 101 -3.47 2.33 3.74
N VAL A 102 -3.42 3.53 3.16
CA VAL A 102 -2.58 4.64 3.64
C VAL A 102 -2.86 4.98 5.11
N LEU A 103 -4.12 4.80 5.55
CA LEU A 103 -4.55 5.12 6.91
C LEU A 103 -3.89 4.21 7.96
N HIS A 104 -3.47 3.00 7.58
CA HIS A 104 -2.79 2.12 8.52
C HIS A 104 -1.44 2.70 8.98
N GLN A 105 -0.84 3.58 8.18
CA GLN A 105 0.45 4.19 8.49
C GLN A 105 0.33 5.37 9.46
N LEU A 106 -0.86 5.95 9.66
CA LEU A 106 -1.04 7.05 10.60
C LEU A 106 -0.93 6.57 12.05
N LEU A 107 0.01 7.13 12.82
CA LEU A 107 0.24 6.76 14.22
C LEU A 107 -0.98 7.03 15.12
N THR A 108 -1.85 7.97 14.74
CA THR A 108 -3.11 8.27 15.44
C THR A 108 -4.23 7.24 15.16
N ILE A 109 -3.99 6.27 14.28
CA ILE A 109 -4.92 5.18 13.97
C ILE A 109 -4.30 3.90 14.52
N TYR A 110 -4.86 3.38 15.61
CA TYR A 110 -4.40 2.14 16.26
C TYR A 110 -5.19 0.91 15.81
N ASN A 111 -6.47 1.10 15.45
CA ASN A 111 -7.37 0.05 14.99
C ASN A 111 -7.74 0.28 13.52
N CYS A 112 -7.85 -0.80 12.77
CA CYS A 112 -8.33 -0.78 11.39
C CYS A 112 -9.75 -0.17 11.32
N PRO A 113 -10.01 0.85 10.49
CA PRO A 113 -11.34 1.45 10.37
C PRO A 113 -12.43 0.46 9.98
N ALA A 114 -12.09 -0.54 9.16
CA ALA A 114 -13.05 -1.52 8.65
C ALA A 114 -13.30 -2.70 9.61
N HIS A 115 -12.29 -3.15 10.35
CA HIS A 115 -12.37 -4.39 11.14
C HIS A 115 -12.29 -4.16 12.64
N SER A 116 -12.03 -2.93 13.09
CA SER A 116 -11.87 -2.57 14.50
C SER A 116 -10.84 -3.42 15.25
N ARG A 117 -9.85 -3.96 14.53
CA ARG A 117 -8.76 -4.76 15.08
C ARG A 117 -7.49 -3.92 15.18
N PRO A 118 -6.63 -4.15 16.19
CA PRO A 118 -5.32 -3.51 16.28
C PRO A 118 -4.51 -3.71 15.00
N LEU A 119 -3.81 -2.65 14.58
CA LEU A 119 -2.83 -2.73 13.50
C LEU A 119 -1.56 -3.37 14.03
N GLU A 120 -1.00 -4.28 13.24
CA GLU A 120 0.21 -5.03 13.54
C GLU A 120 1.41 -4.39 12.84
N THR A 121 2.59 -4.42 13.47
CA THR A 121 3.86 -3.90 12.91
C THR A 121 4.87 -5.01 12.61
N ALA A 122 4.74 -6.15 13.28
CA ALA A 122 5.64 -7.27 13.21
C ALA A 122 4.98 -8.51 12.56
N CYS A 123 5.78 -9.38 11.96
CA CYS A 123 5.33 -10.70 11.53
C CYS A 123 5.00 -11.58 12.74
N ARG A 124 3.80 -12.19 12.78
CA ARG A 124 3.42 -13.12 13.86
C ARG A 124 4.26 -14.39 13.94
N ARG A 125 4.97 -14.78 12.86
CA ARG A 125 5.78 -16.00 12.85
C ARG A 125 7.21 -15.76 13.35
N CYS A 126 7.86 -14.69 12.89
CA CYS A 126 9.27 -14.44 13.17
C CYS A 126 9.58 -13.12 13.89
N GLY A 127 8.57 -12.29 14.16
CA GLY A 127 8.75 -10.98 14.82
C GLY A 127 9.34 -9.88 13.93
N TYR A 128 9.70 -10.16 12.67
CA TYR A 128 10.30 -9.15 11.79
C TYR A 128 9.38 -7.96 11.54
N GLU A 129 9.91 -6.75 11.72
CA GLU A 129 9.26 -5.47 11.44
C GLU A 129 9.77 -4.91 10.12
N ALA A 130 8.93 -4.95 9.09
CA ALA A 130 9.32 -4.47 7.76
C ALA A 130 9.34 -2.92 7.72
N PRO A 131 10.39 -2.28 7.17
CA PRO A 131 10.36 -0.86 6.87
C PRO A 131 9.25 -0.52 5.87
N TYR A 132 8.54 0.60 6.07
CA TYR A 132 7.54 1.10 5.12
C TYR A 132 8.18 1.91 4.00
N ARG A 133 8.89 1.20 3.12
CA ARG A 133 9.57 1.76 1.95
C ARG A 133 9.25 0.93 0.72
N VAL A 134 8.99 1.60 -0.39
CA VAL A 134 8.92 0.95 -1.71
C VAL A 134 10.35 0.58 -2.09
N SER A 135 10.75 -0.63 -1.72
CA SER A 135 12.02 -1.28 -2.10
C SER A 135 11.72 -2.62 -2.78
N VAL A 136 12.72 -3.18 -3.47
CA VAL A 136 12.65 -4.52 -4.07
C VAL A 136 12.19 -5.55 -3.03
N LEU A 137 12.78 -5.51 -1.84
CA LEU A 137 12.45 -6.42 -0.75
C LEU A 137 10.97 -6.38 -0.36
N LEU A 138 10.36 -5.19 -0.25
CA LEU A 138 8.94 -5.07 0.07
C LEU A 138 8.04 -5.45 -1.11
N LEU A 139 8.42 -5.08 -2.33
CA LEU A 139 7.68 -5.36 -3.55
C LEU A 139 7.57 -6.86 -3.82
N GLU A 140 8.69 -7.57 -3.77
CA GLU A 140 8.75 -9.02 -4.02
C GLU A 140 8.18 -9.86 -2.87
N SER A 141 7.98 -9.26 -1.69
CA SER A 141 7.36 -9.90 -0.52
C SER A 141 5.86 -9.64 -0.42
N GLN A 142 5.16 -9.75 -1.55
CA GLN A 142 3.73 -9.43 -1.66
C GLN A 142 2.90 -10.14 -0.59
N TYR A 143 2.26 -9.35 0.29
CA TYR A 143 1.41 -9.85 1.40
C TYR A 143 2.10 -10.81 2.38
N ARG A 144 3.42 -10.95 2.30
CA ARG A 144 4.25 -11.91 3.04
C ARG A 144 5.35 -11.20 3.78
N CYS A 145 5.84 -11.83 4.84
CA CYS A 145 7.00 -11.38 5.56
C CYS A 145 8.24 -11.50 4.68
N ALA A 146 8.95 -10.39 4.50
CA ALA A 146 10.17 -10.35 3.70
C ALA A 146 11.33 -11.16 4.29
N PHE A 147 11.28 -11.46 5.59
CA PHE A 147 12.30 -12.25 6.26
C PHE A 147 12.02 -13.76 6.22
N CYS A 148 10.79 -14.19 6.55
CA CYS A 148 10.45 -15.61 6.69
C CYS A 148 9.45 -16.15 5.66
N GLY A 149 9.05 -15.35 4.67
CA GLY A 149 8.11 -15.72 3.59
C GLY A 149 6.66 -15.99 4.04
N SER A 150 6.38 -15.86 5.33
CA SER A 150 5.09 -16.24 5.90
C SER A 150 4.03 -15.19 5.63
N SER A 151 2.83 -15.63 5.29
CA SER A 151 1.73 -14.71 5.01
C SER A 151 1.38 -13.86 6.23
N TYR A 152 1.13 -12.58 6.00
CA TYR A 152 0.61 -11.68 7.04
C TYR A 152 -0.86 -11.93 7.38
N GLY A 153 -1.65 -12.58 6.50
CA GLY A 153 -3.08 -12.75 6.77
C GLY A 153 -3.91 -13.61 5.82
N GLY A 154 -3.33 -14.14 4.75
CA GLY A 154 -4.00 -14.98 3.76
C GLY A 154 -3.27 -15.02 2.42
N ASP A 155 -3.98 -15.37 1.36
CA ASP A 155 -3.40 -15.54 0.01
C ASP A 155 -3.09 -14.21 -0.70
N GLY A 156 -3.56 -13.08 -0.17
CA GLY A 156 -3.35 -11.76 -0.77
C GLY A 156 -4.32 -11.48 -1.92
N TRP A 157 -3.84 -10.78 -2.95
CA TRP A 157 -4.62 -10.42 -4.13
C TRP A 157 -4.24 -11.28 -5.34
N SER A 158 -5.21 -11.60 -6.20
CA SER A 158 -4.95 -12.09 -7.56
C SER A 158 -6.04 -11.59 -8.51
N PRO A 159 -5.74 -11.40 -9.81
CA PRO A 159 -6.72 -10.87 -10.77
C PRO A 159 -7.96 -11.77 -10.89
N ASP A 160 -7.79 -13.10 -10.91
CA ASP A 160 -8.90 -14.06 -11.03
C ASP A 160 -9.83 -14.10 -9.82
N ARG A 161 -9.35 -13.62 -8.66
CA ARG A 161 -10.09 -13.59 -7.40
C ARG A 161 -10.41 -12.17 -6.95
N ALA A 162 -10.17 -11.18 -7.81
CA ALA A 162 -10.38 -9.78 -7.47
C ALA A 162 -11.86 -9.52 -7.18
N ARG A 163 -12.16 -9.15 -5.93
CA ARG A 163 -13.49 -8.75 -5.51
C ARG A 163 -13.41 -7.41 -4.78
N PRO A 164 -14.31 -6.45 -5.11
CA PRO A 164 -14.37 -5.20 -4.37
C PRO A 164 -14.58 -5.42 -2.89
N MET A 165 -13.99 -4.55 -2.06
CA MET A 165 -14.24 -4.56 -0.63
C MET A 165 -15.73 -4.36 -0.32
N ARG A 166 -16.23 -5.02 0.74
CA ARG A 166 -17.63 -4.89 1.17
C ARG A 166 -18.00 -3.41 1.39
N PRO A 167 -19.20 -2.95 0.99
CA PRO A 167 -19.59 -1.54 1.08
C PRO A 167 -19.38 -0.90 2.45
N LYS A 168 -19.75 -1.61 3.54
CA LYS A 168 -19.54 -1.11 4.92
C LYS A 168 -18.07 -0.79 5.25
N TYR A 169 -17.12 -1.55 4.71
CA TYR A 169 -15.69 -1.33 4.95
C TYR A 169 -15.17 -0.18 4.08
N ARG A 170 -15.67 -0.06 2.84
CA ARG A 170 -15.38 1.08 1.96
C ARG A 170 -15.81 2.40 2.63
N ILE A 171 -17.03 2.45 3.16
CA ILE A 171 -17.56 3.60 3.90
C ILE A 171 -16.67 3.94 5.10
N ALA A 172 -16.25 2.93 5.88
CA ALA A 172 -15.43 3.14 7.07
C ALA A 172 -14.06 3.77 6.75
N PHE A 173 -13.38 3.30 5.69
CA PHE A 173 -12.11 3.91 5.25
C PHE A 173 -12.32 5.34 4.74
N THR A 174 -13.29 5.56 3.87
CA THR A 174 -13.59 6.89 3.31
C THR A 174 -13.91 7.90 4.40
N ARG A 175 -14.81 7.56 5.33
CA ARG A 175 -15.16 8.43 6.46
C ARG A 175 -13.92 8.78 7.29
N ARG A 176 -13.13 7.76 7.65
CA ARG A 176 -11.94 7.96 8.48
C ARG A 176 -10.87 8.79 7.78
N TYR A 177 -10.76 8.68 6.46
CA TYR A 177 -9.86 9.52 5.67
C TYR A 177 -10.28 10.98 5.74
N TYR A 178 -11.55 11.31 5.45
CA TYR A 178 -12.02 12.70 5.49
C TYR A 178 -11.95 13.32 6.89
N GLU A 179 -12.29 12.58 7.95
CA GLU A 179 -12.12 13.02 9.35
C GLU A 179 -10.68 13.46 9.67
N ARG A 180 -9.68 12.89 9.00
CA ARG A 180 -8.25 13.19 9.21
C ARG A 180 -7.65 14.15 8.18
N HIS A 181 -8.35 14.39 7.08
CA HIS A 181 -7.89 15.24 6.00
C HIS A 181 -8.54 16.63 5.99
N LEU A 182 -9.78 16.73 6.47
CA LEU A 182 -10.54 17.98 6.54
C LEU A 182 -10.71 18.50 7.98
N GLY A 183 -10.34 17.70 8.98
CA GLY A 183 -10.36 18.06 10.41
C GLY A 183 -9.01 18.53 10.94
#